data_AF-A0A496ZUA0-F1
#
_entry.id   AF-A0A496ZUA0-F1
#
_cell.length_a   1.000
_cell.length_b   1.000
_cell.length_c   1.000
_cell.angle_alpha   90.00
_cell.angle_beta   90.00
_cell.angle_gamma   90.00
#
_symmetry.space_group_name_H-M   'P 1'
#
loop_
_entity.id
_entity.type
_entity.pdbx_description
1 polymer ?
#
loop_
_entity_poly.entity_id
_entity_poly.type
_entity_poly.pdbx_seq_one_letter_code
_entity_poly.pdbx_strand_id
1 'polypeptide(L)'
;MNRIVTLFLIFIFIVSCVSEQQIVEKKEIKKIEKMSLPAWIYELPPGDNFIIGIAGKSIYEDQMKDAAKQMAAVMHSRNRSSYTISKRAATDKEDYLGGGSAGFNLNVSSSPEETRRIYDSLVTLDEVDYYGYFITLYSDGKAILSDKYKKRYVANSPKWFENNGLKLDGDIILSYASTSSSDLITAWENAAEQARFEIAEYLEKNVQSSLTNKNDQIEKKYAIETRRKLSHLKISRSFITSQLYDNLRSYKVYLELTAK
;
A
#
# COMPACT_ATOMS: atom_id res chain seq x y z
N MET A 1 4.03 -1.35 -61.35
CA MET A 1 2.90 -0.58 -60.79
C MET A 1 2.31 -1.17 -59.50
N ASN A 2 2.21 -2.50 -59.33
CA ASN A 2 1.57 -3.09 -58.14
C ASN A 2 2.26 -2.84 -56.79
N ARG A 3 3.59 -2.67 -56.73
CA ARG A 3 4.30 -2.48 -55.45
C ARG A 3 4.08 -1.13 -54.77
N ILE A 4 3.77 -0.09 -55.55
CA ILE A 4 3.55 1.28 -55.02
C ILE A 4 2.17 1.37 -54.36
N VAL A 5 1.16 0.72 -54.95
CA VAL A 5 -0.20 0.67 -54.41
C VAL A 5 -0.24 -0.09 -53.08
N THR A 6 0.52 -1.18 -52.95
CA THR A 6 0.61 -1.94 -51.69
C THR A 6 1.29 -1.15 -50.57
N LEU A 7 2.35 -0.39 -50.89
CA LEU A 7 3.04 0.47 -49.91
C LEU A 7 2.13 1.62 -49.43
N PHE A 8 1.30 2.18 -50.30
CA PHE A 8 0.37 3.26 -49.93
C PHE A 8 -0.75 2.77 -49.01
N LEU A 9 -1.27 1.55 -49.24
CA LEU A 9 -2.29 0.93 -48.38
C LEU A 9 -1.76 0.58 -46.99
N ILE A 10 -0.51 0.13 -46.88
CA ILE A 10 0.13 -0.16 -45.58
C ILE A 10 0.33 1.15 -44.80
N PHE A 11 0.68 2.25 -45.47
CA PHE A 11 0.86 3.55 -44.80
C PHE A 11 -0.45 4.10 -44.21
N ILE A 12 -1.57 3.93 -44.92
CA ILE A 12 -2.90 4.35 -44.43
C ILE A 12 -3.33 3.51 -43.22
N PHE A 13 -3.03 2.20 -43.20
CA PHE A 13 -3.35 1.34 -42.05
C PHE A 13 -2.53 1.69 -40.79
N ILE A 14 -1.31 2.21 -40.94
CA ILE A 14 -0.47 2.59 -39.79
C ILE A 14 -0.90 3.94 -39.20
N VAL A 15 -1.39 4.88 -40.02
CA VAL A 15 -1.87 6.19 -39.55
C VAL A 15 -3.22 6.09 -38.83
N SER A 16 -4.11 5.17 -39.23
CA SER A 16 -5.42 4.97 -38.58
C SER A 16 -5.35 4.25 -37.21
N CYS A 17 -4.17 3.80 -36.79
CA CYS A 17 -3.96 3.21 -35.46
C CYS A 17 -3.35 4.22 -34.45
N VAL A 18 -3.05 5.44 -34.88
CA VAL A 18 -2.48 6.47 -34.02
C VAL A 18 -3.61 7.32 -33.43
N SER A 19 -3.92 7.00 -32.18
CA SER A 19 -4.33 7.96 -31.16
C SER A 19 -5.73 8.56 -31.28
N GLU A 20 -6.74 7.75 -30.95
CA GLU A 20 -7.85 8.26 -30.16
C GLU A 20 -7.42 8.23 -28.68
N GLN A 21 -6.57 9.20 -28.29
CA GLN A 21 -6.42 9.52 -26.87
C GLN A 21 -7.76 10.10 -26.44
N GLN A 22 -8.63 9.26 -25.87
CA GLN A 22 -9.78 9.74 -25.12
C GLN A 22 -9.26 10.74 -24.10
N ILE A 23 -9.52 12.02 -24.36
CA ILE A 23 -9.42 13.07 -23.36
C ILE A 23 -10.42 12.66 -22.29
N VAL A 24 -9.93 11.99 -21.24
CA VAL A 24 -10.74 11.69 -20.07
C VAL A 24 -11.11 13.03 -19.47
N GLU A 25 -12.31 13.50 -19.78
CA GLU A 25 -12.86 14.73 -19.24
C GLU A 25 -12.77 14.63 -17.71
N LYS A 26 -11.96 15.50 -17.12
CA LYS A 26 -11.70 15.49 -15.68
C LYS A 26 -12.98 15.94 -14.99
N LYS A 27 -13.81 14.97 -14.57
CA LYS A 27 -15.06 15.24 -13.85
C LYS A 27 -14.79 16.20 -12.70
N GLU A 28 -15.55 17.29 -12.66
CA GLU A 28 -15.38 18.31 -11.61
C GLU A 28 -15.93 17.81 -10.27
N ILE A 29 -15.19 18.06 -9.19
CA ILE A 29 -15.62 17.74 -7.83
C ILE A 29 -16.76 18.68 -7.46
N LYS A 30 -17.97 18.16 -7.28
CA LYS A 30 -19.12 18.97 -6.87
C LYS A 30 -19.11 19.28 -5.38
N LYS A 31 -18.69 18.32 -4.55
CA LYS A 31 -18.73 18.44 -3.08
C LYS A 31 -17.69 17.54 -2.43
N ILE A 32 -17.01 18.07 -1.41
CA ILE A 32 -16.22 17.28 -0.45
C ILE A 32 -17.05 17.13 0.82
N GLU A 33 -17.36 15.90 1.19
CA GLU A 33 -18.11 15.61 2.41
C GLU A 33 -17.16 15.26 3.55
N LYS A 34 -17.41 15.86 4.72
CA LYS A 34 -16.65 15.60 5.93
C LYS A 34 -17.58 15.01 6.99
N MET A 35 -17.21 13.85 7.52
CA MET A 35 -17.88 13.21 8.65
C MET A 35 -16.96 13.23 9.87
N SER A 36 -17.54 13.30 11.06
CA SER A 36 -16.77 13.16 12.29
C SER A 36 -16.38 11.70 12.50
N LEU A 37 -15.08 11.43 12.50
CA LEU A 37 -14.51 10.09 12.71
C LEU A 37 -13.67 10.05 13.98
N PRO A 38 -13.53 8.88 14.63
CA PRO A 38 -12.61 8.69 15.74
C PRO A 38 -11.17 9.06 15.38
N ALA A 39 -10.43 9.59 16.35
CA ALA A 39 -9.05 10.01 16.14
C ALA A 39 -8.12 8.89 15.65
N TRP A 40 -8.39 7.63 16.02
CA TRP A 40 -7.60 6.48 15.57
C TRP A 40 -7.67 6.23 14.07
N ILE A 41 -8.68 6.75 13.36
CA ILE A 41 -8.64 6.75 11.89
C ILE A 41 -7.46 7.61 11.44
N TYR A 42 -7.28 8.79 12.04
CA TYR A 42 -6.32 9.76 11.56
C TYR A 42 -4.87 9.47 11.99
N GLU A 43 -4.70 8.96 13.20
CA GLU A 43 -3.41 8.63 13.77
C GLU A 43 -3.56 7.41 14.68
N LEU A 44 -2.87 6.31 14.34
CA LEU A 44 -2.89 5.12 15.17
C LEU A 44 -2.16 5.37 16.51
N PRO A 45 -2.58 4.71 17.59
CA PRO A 45 -1.82 4.75 18.83
C PRO A 45 -0.38 4.26 18.63
N PRO A 46 0.60 4.82 19.36
CA PRO A 46 1.98 4.33 19.29
C PRO A 46 2.05 2.87 19.72
N GLY A 47 2.83 2.08 18.98
CA GLY A 47 2.94 0.63 19.11
C GLY A 47 2.80 -0.05 17.75
N ASP A 48 3.05 -1.36 17.69
CA ASP A 48 3.07 -2.12 16.43
C ASP A 48 1.84 -3.02 16.26
N ASN A 49 0.92 -2.99 17.22
CA ASN A 49 -0.14 -3.98 17.33
C ASN A 49 -1.49 -3.48 16.81
N PHE A 50 -1.61 -2.27 16.25
CA PHE A 50 -2.90 -1.71 15.85
C PHE A 50 -3.12 -1.81 14.34
N ILE A 51 -4.30 -2.31 13.95
CA ILE A 51 -4.63 -2.55 12.53
C ILE A 51 -6.08 -2.15 12.27
N ILE A 52 -6.31 -1.48 11.15
CA ILE A 52 -7.66 -1.12 10.70
C ILE A 52 -8.18 -2.18 9.74
N GLY A 53 -9.40 -2.66 10.00
CA GLY A 53 -10.17 -3.48 9.08
C GLY A 53 -11.38 -2.71 8.55
N ILE A 54 -11.72 -2.92 7.28
CA ILE A 54 -12.85 -2.26 6.62
C ILE A 54 -13.70 -3.33 5.94
N ALA A 55 -15.02 -3.21 6.05
CA ALA A 55 -15.97 -4.02 5.33
C ALA A 55 -17.10 -3.15 4.76
N GLY A 56 -17.79 -3.65 3.73
CA GLY A 56 -19.06 -3.07 3.31
C GLY A 56 -20.09 -3.24 4.41
N LYS A 57 -20.86 -2.19 4.70
CA LYS A 57 -21.93 -2.24 5.71
C LYS A 57 -23.01 -3.20 5.24
N SER A 58 -23.38 -4.13 6.11
CA SER A 58 -24.39 -5.16 5.85
C SER A 58 -25.37 -5.26 7.01
N ILE A 59 -26.54 -5.83 6.74
CA ILE A 59 -27.51 -6.22 7.79
C ILE A 59 -27.02 -7.45 8.58
N TYR A 60 -26.09 -8.23 8.01
CA TYR A 60 -25.51 -9.41 8.64
C TYR A 60 -24.24 -9.00 9.40
N GLU A 61 -24.41 -8.62 10.67
CA GLU A 61 -23.36 -8.06 11.51
C GLU A 61 -22.14 -8.99 11.65
N ASP A 62 -22.36 -10.29 11.87
CA ASP A 62 -21.26 -11.26 12.03
C ASP A 62 -20.40 -11.37 10.77
N GLN A 63 -21.03 -11.38 9.58
CA GLN A 63 -20.32 -11.45 8.30
C GLN A 63 -19.54 -10.15 8.04
N MET A 64 -20.10 -9.01 8.40
CA MET A 64 -19.46 -7.71 8.27
C MET A 64 -18.23 -7.59 9.19
N LYS A 65 -18.37 -8.01 10.46
CA LYS A 65 -17.27 -8.05 11.42
C LYS A 65 -16.18 -9.03 11.00
N ASP A 66 -16.56 -10.21 10.55
CA ASP A 66 -15.62 -11.21 10.02
C ASP A 66 -14.85 -10.67 8.81
N ALA A 67 -15.53 -10.09 7.82
CA ALA A 67 -14.89 -9.50 6.65
C ALA A 67 -13.89 -8.38 7.02
N ALA A 68 -14.26 -7.49 7.96
CA ALA A 68 -13.36 -6.44 8.44
C ALA A 68 -12.12 -7.05 9.13
N LYS A 69 -12.32 -8.11 9.93
CA LYS A 69 -11.25 -8.83 10.61
C LYS A 69 -10.32 -9.55 9.64
N GLN A 70 -10.87 -10.17 8.59
CA GLN A 70 -10.10 -10.79 7.51
C GLN A 70 -9.24 -9.76 6.77
N MET A 71 -9.81 -8.59 6.42
CA MET A 71 -9.05 -7.52 5.79
C MET A 71 -7.90 -7.04 6.70
N ALA A 72 -8.17 -6.83 7.99
CA ALA A 72 -7.13 -6.44 8.95
C ALA A 72 -6.01 -7.50 9.03
N ALA A 73 -6.36 -8.78 9.11
CA ALA A 73 -5.37 -9.86 9.17
C ALA A 73 -4.51 -9.91 7.90
N VAL A 74 -5.11 -9.78 6.71
CA VAL A 74 -4.39 -9.74 5.44
C VAL A 74 -3.48 -8.52 5.38
N MET A 75 -3.94 -7.34 5.78
CA MET A 75 -3.12 -6.12 5.80
C MET A 75 -1.93 -6.25 6.75
N HIS A 76 -2.16 -6.76 7.96
CA HIS A 76 -1.10 -6.97 8.94
C HIS A 76 -0.06 -7.98 8.44
N SER A 77 -0.53 -9.08 7.87
CA SER A 77 0.31 -10.13 7.30
C SER A 77 1.14 -9.61 6.12
N ARG A 78 0.53 -8.85 5.20
CA ARG A 78 1.25 -8.19 4.09
C ARG A 78 2.32 -7.21 4.57
N ASN A 79 2.05 -6.49 5.66
CA ASN A 79 3.01 -5.54 6.21
C ASN A 79 4.20 -6.26 6.87
N ARG A 80 3.96 -7.37 7.60
CA ARG A 80 5.02 -8.11 8.30
C ARG A 80 5.84 -9.01 7.37
N SER A 81 5.20 -9.53 6.32
CA SER A 81 5.65 -10.78 5.72
C SER A 81 5.74 -10.78 4.20
N SER A 82 5.54 -9.68 3.46
CA SER A 82 5.46 -9.77 1.99
C SER A 82 6.45 -8.87 1.25
N TYR A 83 7.65 -9.38 0.95
CA TYR A 83 8.59 -8.76 0.03
C TYR A 83 9.41 -9.82 -0.70
N THR A 84 9.60 -9.66 -2.01
CA THR A 84 10.53 -10.42 -2.84
C THR A 84 11.57 -9.49 -3.43
N ILE A 85 12.80 -9.52 -2.90
CA ILE A 85 13.94 -8.85 -3.55
C ILE A 85 14.54 -9.85 -4.52
N SER A 86 14.45 -9.59 -5.83
CA SER A 86 15.01 -10.44 -6.88
C SER A 86 16.29 -9.81 -7.45
N LYS A 87 17.46 -10.40 -7.16
CA LYS A 87 18.74 -9.98 -7.75
C LYS A 87 18.88 -10.53 -9.17
N ARG A 88 19.43 -9.74 -10.09
CA ARG A 88 20.12 -10.23 -11.31
C ARG A 88 21.54 -9.72 -11.26
N ALA A 89 22.49 -10.55 -10.85
CA ALA A 89 23.91 -10.23 -11.03
C ALA A 89 24.29 -10.59 -12.47
N ALA A 90 24.68 -9.60 -13.27
CA ALA A 90 25.52 -9.84 -14.43
C ALA A 90 26.92 -10.17 -13.88
N THR A 91 27.36 -11.41 -14.05
CA THR A 91 28.75 -11.76 -13.76
C THR A 91 29.60 -11.17 -14.88
N ASP A 92 30.41 -10.16 -14.58
CA ASP A 92 31.55 -9.79 -15.41
C ASP A 92 32.55 -10.96 -15.39
N LYS A 93 32.31 -11.95 -16.22
CA LYS A 93 33.31 -12.92 -16.66
C LYS A 93 33.32 -12.87 -18.18
N GLU A 94 34.47 -12.52 -18.72
CA GLU A 94 34.82 -12.49 -20.15
C GLU A 94 34.82 -13.87 -20.82
N ASP A 95 33.92 -14.78 -20.44
CA ASP A 95 33.74 -16.05 -21.14
C ASP A 95 32.47 -15.99 -21.98
N TYR A 96 32.69 -15.73 -23.27
CA TYR A 96 31.74 -16.00 -24.33
C TYR A 96 31.21 -17.43 -24.15
N LEU A 97 29.89 -17.57 -23.95
CA LEU A 97 29.11 -18.82 -23.76
C LEU A 97 28.85 -19.22 -22.28
N GLY A 98 27.98 -18.45 -21.62
CA GLY A 98 27.25 -18.91 -20.43
C GLY A 98 27.32 -17.96 -19.24
N GLY A 99 26.75 -16.77 -19.38
CA GLY A 99 26.57 -15.85 -18.25
C GLY A 99 25.64 -16.45 -17.20
N GLY A 100 26.23 -17.02 -16.14
CA GLY A 100 25.49 -17.55 -15.00
C GLY A 100 24.90 -16.41 -14.17
N SER A 101 23.61 -16.13 -14.33
CA SER A 101 22.88 -15.21 -13.45
C SER A 101 22.66 -15.87 -12.09
N ALA A 102 23.26 -15.35 -11.03
CA ALA A 102 22.90 -15.73 -9.67
C ALA A 102 21.75 -14.83 -9.18
N GLY A 103 20.56 -15.42 -9.05
CA GLY A 103 19.39 -14.77 -8.46
C GLY A 103 19.34 -15.01 -6.96
N PHE A 104 19.24 -13.93 -6.19
CA PHE A 104 18.84 -13.99 -4.78
C PHE A 104 17.38 -13.54 -4.74
N ASN A 105 16.49 -14.44 -4.32
CA ASN A 105 15.08 -14.13 -4.08
C ASN A 105 14.85 -14.20 -2.57
N LEU A 106 14.79 -13.05 -1.90
CA LEU A 106 14.30 -13.03 -0.52
C LEU A 106 12.78 -13.07 -0.58
N ASN A 107 12.16 -14.24 -0.70
CA ASN A 107 10.71 -14.39 -0.52
C ASN A 107 10.40 -14.34 0.97
N VAL A 108 9.96 -13.18 1.46
CA VAL A 108 9.07 -13.15 2.61
C VAL A 108 7.69 -13.20 1.98
N SER A 109 6.96 -14.31 2.12
CA SER A 109 5.53 -14.35 1.82
C SER A 109 4.76 -14.52 3.12
N SER A 110 3.67 -13.78 3.26
CA SER A 110 2.65 -14.07 4.27
C SER A 110 2.16 -15.50 4.09
N SER A 111 2.51 -16.41 5.00
CA SER A 111 1.97 -17.77 4.92
C SER A 111 0.48 -17.75 5.30
N PRO A 112 -0.36 -18.61 4.70
CA PRO A 112 -1.76 -18.75 5.12
C PRO A 112 -1.88 -19.03 6.63
N GLU A 113 -0.95 -19.80 7.19
CA GLU A 113 -0.90 -20.11 8.63
C GLU A 113 -0.58 -18.88 9.48
N GLU A 114 0.35 -18.02 9.05
CA GLU A 114 0.65 -16.76 9.73
C GLU A 114 -0.56 -15.82 9.69
N THR A 115 -1.17 -15.67 8.52
CA THR A 115 -2.37 -14.85 8.35
C THR A 115 -3.51 -15.35 9.24
N ARG A 116 -3.67 -16.67 9.36
CA ARG A 116 -4.65 -17.29 10.27
C ARG A 116 -4.33 -17.01 11.74
N ARG A 117 -3.07 -17.15 12.15
CA ARG A 117 -2.64 -16.82 13.53
C ARG A 117 -2.92 -15.36 13.88
N ILE A 118 -2.63 -14.45 12.96
CA ILE A 118 -2.96 -13.03 13.11
C ILE A 118 -4.48 -12.88 13.25
N TYR A 119 -5.26 -13.45 12.33
CA TYR A 119 -6.72 -13.38 12.41
C TYR A 119 -7.24 -13.87 13.77
N ASP A 120 -6.73 -14.97 14.29
CA ASP A 120 -7.14 -15.52 15.59
C ASP A 120 -6.71 -14.63 16.77
N SER A 121 -5.62 -13.87 16.64
CA SER A 121 -5.10 -12.98 17.69
C SER A 121 -5.71 -11.58 17.71
N LEU A 122 -6.39 -11.16 16.62
CA LEU A 122 -6.99 -9.84 16.53
C LEU A 122 -8.17 -9.68 17.51
N VAL A 123 -8.09 -8.65 18.34
CA VAL A 123 -9.12 -8.22 19.28
C VAL A 123 -9.69 -6.87 18.85
N THR A 124 -11.01 -6.77 18.76
CA THR A 124 -11.69 -5.49 18.47
C THR A 124 -11.52 -4.50 19.61
N LEU A 125 -11.15 -3.25 19.29
CA LEU A 125 -10.97 -2.18 20.27
C LEU A 125 -12.01 -1.06 20.14
N ASP A 126 -12.38 -0.69 18.92
CA ASP A 126 -13.38 0.34 18.61
C ASP A 126 -13.87 0.19 17.17
N GLU A 127 -15.03 0.77 16.85
CA GLU A 127 -15.66 0.67 15.53
C GLU A 127 -16.44 1.94 15.14
N VAL A 128 -16.59 2.16 13.84
CA VAL A 128 -17.33 3.29 13.28
C VAL A 128 -17.90 2.97 11.90
N ASP A 129 -19.10 3.48 11.64
CA ASP A 129 -19.69 3.49 10.31
C ASP A 129 -19.31 4.74 9.52
N TYR A 130 -18.98 4.58 8.25
CA TYR A 130 -18.64 5.67 7.33
C TYR A 130 -19.19 5.41 5.93
N TYR A 131 -20.21 6.15 5.52
CA TYR A 131 -20.81 6.13 4.17
C TYR A 131 -21.02 4.73 3.56
N GLY A 132 -21.61 3.81 4.33
CA GLY A 132 -21.87 2.44 3.86
C GLY A 132 -20.71 1.47 4.05
N TYR A 133 -19.69 1.87 4.81
CA TYR A 133 -18.62 0.99 5.28
C TYR A 133 -18.64 0.88 6.80
N PHE A 134 -18.25 -0.30 7.28
CA PHE A 134 -17.96 -0.59 8.68
C PHE A 134 -16.43 -0.63 8.84
N ILE A 135 -15.91 0.22 9.73
CA ILE A 135 -14.48 0.37 9.98
C ILE A 135 -14.21 -0.01 11.42
N THR A 136 -13.23 -0.88 11.65
CA THR A 136 -12.91 -1.40 12.98
C THR A 136 -11.42 -1.24 13.25
N LEU A 137 -11.10 -0.81 14.46
CA LEU A 137 -9.74 -0.88 14.99
C LEU A 137 -9.56 -2.19 15.75
N TYR A 138 -8.55 -2.96 15.33
CA TYR A 138 -8.11 -4.17 16.00
C TYR A 138 -6.76 -3.97 16.68
N SER A 139 -6.50 -4.80 17.70
CA SER A 139 -5.15 -5.07 18.16
C SER A 139 -4.73 -6.52 17.98
N ASP A 140 -3.49 -6.75 17.53
CA ASP A 140 -2.81 -8.04 17.65
C ASP A 140 -2.44 -8.25 19.13
N GLY A 141 -3.24 -9.07 19.83
CA GLY A 141 -3.14 -9.30 21.27
C GLY A 141 -3.92 -8.30 22.14
N LYS A 142 -3.62 -8.29 23.44
CA LYS A 142 -4.33 -7.46 24.44
C LYS A 142 -3.74 -6.05 24.47
N ALA A 143 -4.45 -5.07 23.92
CA ALA A 143 -4.14 -3.65 24.05
C ALA A 143 -5.34 -2.89 24.64
N ILE A 144 -5.06 -1.75 25.28
CA ILE A 144 -6.10 -0.84 25.79
C ILE A 144 -6.05 0.45 24.98
N LEU A 145 -7.16 0.80 24.34
CA LEU A 145 -7.29 2.05 23.59
C LEU A 145 -7.60 3.21 24.55
N SER A 146 -6.69 4.17 24.63
CA SER A 146 -6.91 5.42 25.39
C SER A 146 -8.08 6.22 24.81
N ASP A 147 -8.89 6.83 25.69
CA ASP A 147 -10.08 7.58 25.30
C ASP A 147 -9.79 8.78 24.37
N LYS A 148 -8.56 9.31 24.38
CA LYS A 148 -8.17 10.35 23.41
C LYS A 148 -8.32 9.88 21.96
N TYR A 149 -8.14 8.58 21.70
CA TYR A 149 -8.24 8.00 20.36
C TYR A 149 -9.68 7.74 19.92
N LYS A 150 -10.60 7.58 20.88
CA LYS A 150 -12.04 7.38 20.62
C LYS A 150 -12.78 8.68 20.32
N LYS A 151 -12.19 9.83 20.68
CA LYS A 151 -12.79 11.15 20.42
C LYS A 151 -13.01 11.33 18.93
N ARG A 152 -14.23 11.73 18.57
CA ARG A 152 -14.60 12.00 17.18
C ARG A 152 -14.38 13.48 16.86
N TYR A 153 -13.83 13.76 15.69
CA TYR A 153 -13.74 15.12 15.19
C TYR A 153 -13.77 15.15 13.66
N VAL A 154 -14.06 16.32 13.11
CA VAL A 154 -13.97 16.57 11.67
C VAL A 154 -12.56 17.05 11.38
N ALA A 155 -11.75 16.19 10.77
CA ALA A 155 -10.40 16.56 10.36
C ALA A 155 -10.42 17.37 9.05
N ASN A 156 -9.53 18.36 8.98
CA ASN A 156 -9.20 19.03 7.72
C ASN A 156 -8.15 18.22 6.96
N SER A 157 -7.91 18.59 5.71
CA SER A 157 -6.87 17.95 4.88
C SER A 157 -5.57 17.79 5.66
N PRO A 158 -4.91 16.63 5.56
CA PRO A 158 -3.78 16.27 6.40
C PRO A 158 -2.60 17.20 6.12
N LYS A 159 -2.17 17.96 7.12
CA LYS A 159 -0.97 18.82 7.01
C LYS A 159 0.33 18.03 6.85
N TRP A 160 0.33 16.77 7.28
CA TRP A 160 1.47 15.86 7.16
C TRP A 160 1.64 15.31 5.74
N PHE A 161 0.66 15.52 4.85
CA PHE A 161 0.69 15.03 3.48
C PHE A 161 0.89 16.19 2.51
N GLU A 162 2.09 16.32 1.98
CA GLU A 162 2.41 17.32 0.95
C GLU A 162 2.26 16.71 -0.45
N ASN A 163 2.92 15.58 -0.67
CA ASN A 163 2.94 14.84 -1.93
C ASN A 163 3.12 13.33 -1.67
N ASN A 164 2.81 12.53 -2.70
CA ASN A 164 3.21 11.13 -2.70
C ASN A 164 4.75 11.03 -2.69
N GLY A 165 5.28 10.02 -2.00
CA GLY A 165 6.69 9.68 -2.07
C GLY A 165 7.29 9.30 -0.71
N LEU A 166 8.60 9.09 -0.75
CA LEU A 166 9.38 8.61 0.37
C LEU A 166 10.15 9.75 1.05
N LYS A 167 10.15 9.75 2.38
CA LYS A 167 10.91 10.65 3.24
C LYS A 167 11.71 9.84 4.25
N LEU A 168 12.94 10.27 4.51
CA LEU A 168 13.78 9.69 5.55
C LEU A 168 13.81 10.61 6.76
N ASP A 169 13.59 10.03 7.94
CA ASP A 169 13.73 10.69 9.22
C ASP A 169 14.65 9.85 10.12
N GLY A 170 15.96 10.08 10.00
CA GLY A 170 16.98 9.24 10.62
C GLY A 170 16.97 7.81 10.05
N ASP A 171 16.76 6.81 10.91
CA ASP A 171 16.65 5.38 10.52
C ASP A 171 15.21 4.98 10.13
N ILE A 172 14.26 5.92 10.18
CA ILE A 172 12.87 5.69 9.87
C ILE A 172 12.59 6.02 8.40
N ILE A 173 12.00 5.06 7.69
CA ILE A 173 11.53 5.24 6.32
C ILE A 173 10.04 5.56 6.40
N LEU A 174 9.65 6.72 5.89
CA LEU A 174 8.27 7.15 5.77
C LEU A 174 7.87 7.13 4.29
N SER A 175 6.74 6.52 3.95
CA SER A 175 6.14 6.65 2.61
C SER A 175 4.74 7.24 2.75
N TYR A 176 4.49 8.23 1.91
CA TYR A 176 3.22 8.93 1.79
C TYR A 176 2.57 8.49 0.49
N ALA A 177 1.38 7.89 0.57
CA ALA A 177 0.63 7.48 -0.61
C ALA A 177 -0.81 7.96 -0.55
N SER A 178 -1.39 8.28 -1.71
CA SER A 178 -2.80 8.60 -1.82
C SER A 178 -3.39 8.03 -3.10
N THR A 179 -4.57 7.45 -2.98
CA THR A 179 -5.32 6.93 -4.12
C THR A 179 -6.80 7.26 -3.96
N SER A 180 -7.55 7.13 -5.07
CA SER A 180 -9.00 7.33 -5.06
C SER A 180 -9.72 6.22 -5.81
N SER A 181 -10.89 5.82 -5.31
CA SER A 181 -11.76 4.82 -5.94
C SER A 181 -13.21 5.07 -5.56
N SER A 182 -14.17 4.57 -6.35
CA SER A 182 -15.59 4.53 -5.94
C SER A 182 -15.83 3.62 -4.73
N ASP A 183 -14.89 2.72 -4.46
CA ASP A 183 -14.93 1.81 -3.32
C ASP A 183 -13.84 2.15 -2.28
N LEU A 184 -14.23 2.31 -1.02
CA LEU A 184 -13.30 2.72 0.06
C LEU A 184 -12.24 1.66 0.32
N ILE A 185 -12.60 0.38 0.31
CA ILE A 185 -11.67 -0.74 0.56
C ILE A 185 -10.58 -0.71 -0.52
N THR A 186 -10.97 -0.59 -1.78
CA THR A 186 -10.05 -0.48 -2.92
C THR A 186 -9.12 0.73 -2.80
N ALA A 187 -9.64 1.92 -2.46
CA ALA A 187 -8.80 3.10 -2.26
C ALA A 187 -7.80 2.91 -1.10
N TRP A 188 -8.23 2.26 -0.03
CA TRP A 188 -7.37 1.96 1.11
C TRP A 188 -6.25 0.97 0.76
N GLU A 189 -6.60 -0.15 0.14
CA GLU A 189 -5.64 -1.19 -0.26
C GLU A 189 -4.62 -0.66 -1.29
N ASN A 190 -5.08 0.07 -2.29
CA ASN A 190 -4.19 0.64 -3.32
C ASN A 190 -3.23 1.67 -2.73
N ALA A 191 -3.68 2.52 -1.80
CA ALA A 191 -2.78 3.45 -1.11
C ALA A 191 -1.74 2.69 -0.27
N ALA A 192 -2.16 1.63 0.42
CA ALA A 192 -1.25 0.83 1.23
C ALA A 192 -0.23 0.07 0.37
N GLU A 193 -0.67 -0.47 -0.77
CA GLU A 193 0.19 -1.15 -1.73
C GLU A 193 1.19 -0.19 -2.39
N GLN A 194 0.74 0.99 -2.81
CA GLN A 194 1.65 2.02 -3.34
C GLN A 194 2.73 2.38 -2.32
N ALA A 195 2.37 2.61 -1.06
CA ALA A 195 3.35 2.94 -0.03
C ALA A 195 4.31 1.76 0.27
N ARG A 196 3.79 0.53 0.28
CA ARG A 196 4.63 -0.69 0.40
C ARG A 196 5.63 -0.79 -0.74
N PHE A 197 5.19 -0.51 -1.96
CA PHE A 197 6.03 -0.55 -3.16
C PHE A 197 7.15 0.50 -3.11
N GLU A 198 6.85 1.74 -2.72
CA GLU A 198 7.86 2.80 -2.57
C GLU A 198 8.94 2.44 -1.54
N ILE A 199 8.55 1.85 -0.40
CA ILE A 199 9.49 1.37 0.61
C ILE A 199 10.31 0.19 0.07
N ALA A 200 9.68 -0.73 -0.68
CA ALA A 200 10.38 -1.86 -1.31
C ALA A 200 11.46 -1.38 -2.28
N GLU A 201 11.12 -0.45 -3.17
CA GLU A 201 12.06 0.10 -4.15
C GLU A 201 13.26 0.77 -3.47
N TYR A 202 13.01 1.52 -2.39
CA TYR A 202 14.08 2.16 -1.63
C TYR A 202 15.01 1.15 -0.98
N LEU A 203 14.46 0.13 -0.33
CA LEU A 203 15.24 -0.94 0.30
C LEU A 203 16.02 -1.74 -0.76
N GLU A 204 15.42 -2.01 -1.90
CA GLU A 204 16.10 -2.68 -3.02
C GLU A 204 17.26 -1.84 -3.55
N LYS A 205 17.05 -0.54 -3.80
CA LYS A 205 18.12 0.38 -4.25
C LYS A 205 19.27 0.47 -3.25
N ASN A 206 18.96 0.52 -1.95
CA ASN A 206 19.97 0.54 -0.88
C ASN A 206 20.77 -0.76 -0.78
N VAL A 207 20.10 -1.90 -0.94
CA VAL A 207 20.77 -3.19 -1.02
C VAL A 207 21.66 -3.18 -2.27
N GLN A 208 21.13 -2.93 -3.46
CA GLN A 208 21.90 -2.94 -4.70
C GLN A 208 23.13 -2.01 -4.68
N SER A 209 23.00 -0.78 -4.17
CA SER A 209 24.08 0.19 -4.09
C SER A 209 25.20 -0.18 -3.11
N SER A 210 24.89 -1.01 -2.11
CA SER A 210 25.86 -1.45 -1.10
C SER A 210 26.62 -2.71 -1.53
N LEU A 211 26.09 -3.46 -2.50
CA LEU A 211 26.61 -4.76 -2.96
C LEU A 211 27.53 -4.69 -4.18
N THR A 212 27.76 -3.50 -4.73
CA THR A 212 28.92 -3.24 -5.60
C THR A 212 30.25 -3.55 -4.88
N ASN A 213 30.25 -3.61 -3.54
CA ASN A 213 31.36 -4.10 -2.74
C ASN A 213 31.21 -5.62 -2.51
N LYS A 214 32.10 -6.45 -3.10
CA LYS A 214 32.10 -7.93 -3.06
C LYS A 214 32.37 -8.54 -1.66
N ASN A 215 31.58 -8.21 -0.64
CA ASN A 215 31.74 -8.74 0.72
C ASN A 215 30.44 -9.40 1.22
N ASP A 216 30.43 -10.73 1.27
CA ASP A 216 29.31 -11.57 1.74
C ASP A 216 28.83 -11.24 3.16
N GLN A 217 29.70 -10.72 4.03
CA GLN A 217 29.28 -10.29 5.39
C GLN A 217 28.44 -9.02 5.35
N ILE A 218 28.74 -8.12 4.41
CA ILE A 218 27.97 -6.89 4.18
C ILE A 218 26.59 -7.25 3.61
N GLU A 219 26.52 -8.20 2.67
CA GLU A 219 25.27 -8.75 2.12
C GLU A 219 24.31 -9.25 3.21
N LYS A 220 24.81 -10.12 4.10
CA LYS A 220 24.01 -10.68 5.19
C LYS A 220 23.50 -9.60 6.15
N LYS A 221 24.33 -8.59 6.45
CA LYS A 221 23.95 -7.50 7.35
C LYS A 221 22.79 -6.69 6.78
N TYR A 222 22.85 -6.31 5.50
CA TYR A 222 21.75 -5.57 4.85
C TYR A 222 20.50 -6.41 4.71
N ALA A 223 20.60 -7.70 4.39
CA ALA A 223 19.43 -8.57 4.35
C ALA A 223 18.72 -8.65 5.71
N ILE A 224 19.47 -8.74 6.81
CA ILE A 224 18.92 -8.74 8.17
C ILE A 224 18.29 -7.38 8.51
N GLU A 225 18.95 -6.27 8.18
CA GLU A 225 18.44 -4.92 8.43
C GLU A 225 17.15 -4.64 7.64
N THR A 226 17.13 -4.98 6.35
CA THR A 226 15.95 -4.88 5.50
C THR A 226 14.82 -5.72 6.04
N ARG A 227 15.07 -6.98 6.44
CA ARG A 227 14.05 -7.83 7.07
C ARG A 227 13.52 -7.21 8.36
N ARG A 228 14.39 -6.63 9.19
CA ARG A 228 13.99 -5.96 10.44
C ARG A 228 13.09 -4.76 10.14
N LYS A 229 13.47 -3.90 9.20
CA LYS A 229 12.69 -2.72 8.79
C LYS A 229 11.30 -3.09 8.30
N LEU A 230 11.23 -4.13 7.46
CA LEU A 230 9.98 -4.64 6.92
C LEU A 230 9.10 -5.28 7.98
N SER A 231 9.67 -5.98 8.96
CA SER A 231 8.87 -6.60 10.04
C SER A 231 8.16 -5.59 10.94
N HIS A 232 8.57 -4.32 10.94
CA HIS A 232 7.93 -3.22 11.68
C HIS A 232 7.14 -2.29 10.76
N LEU A 233 6.84 -2.73 9.53
CA LEU A 233 6.04 -1.92 8.63
C LEU A 233 4.62 -1.73 9.17
N LYS A 234 4.15 -0.49 9.21
CA LYS A 234 2.78 -0.18 9.64
C LYS A 234 2.24 1.10 9.03
N ILE A 235 0.92 1.19 8.96
CA ILE A 235 0.21 2.45 8.73
C ILE A 235 0.30 3.25 10.03
N SER A 236 0.94 4.41 10.03
CA SER A 236 1.02 5.29 11.20
C SER A 236 -0.12 6.31 11.24
N ARG A 237 -0.46 6.84 10.06
CA ARG A 237 -1.51 7.85 9.87
C ARG A 237 -2.35 7.53 8.66
N SER A 238 -3.61 7.91 8.72
CA SER A 238 -4.49 7.87 7.56
C SER A 238 -5.37 9.10 7.48
N PHE A 239 -5.96 9.33 6.32
CA PHE A 239 -7.01 10.32 6.17
C PHE A 239 -7.93 9.88 5.04
N ILE A 240 -9.23 9.92 5.29
CA ILE A 240 -10.26 9.51 4.34
C ILE A 240 -11.12 10.73 4.02
N THR A 241 -11.38 10.96 2.74
CA THR A 241 -12.38 11.92 2.27
C THR A 241 -13.36 11.26 1.33
N SER A 242 -14.58 11.77 1.31
CA SER A 242 -15.56 11.42 0.29
C SER A 242 -15.82 12.61 -0.63
N GLN A 243 -15.72 12.36 -1.92
CA GLN A 243 -15.90 13.31 -3.00
C GLN A 243 -17.11 12.87 -3.83
N LEU A 244 -17.99 13.81 -4.17
CA LEU A 244 -19.14 13.55 -5.02
C LEU A 244 -18.93 14.15 -6.40
N TYR A 245 -19.05 13.31 -7.43
CA TYR A 245 -18.96 13.65 -8.86
C TYR A 245 -20.26 13.21 -9.54
N ASP A 246 -21.12 14.14 -9.95
CA ASP A 246 -22.37 13.82 -10.68
C ASP A 246 -23.17 12.64 -10.08
N ASN A 247 -23.38 12.67 -8.75
CA ASN A 247 -24.04 11.62 -7.94
C ASN A 247 -23.24 10.32 -7.75
N LEU A 248 -22.05 10.19 -8.33
CA LEU A 248 -21.11 9.13 -8.02
C LEU A 248 -20.26 9.53 -6.81
N ARG A 249 -20.25 8.68 -5.78
CA ARG A 249 -19.36 8.83 -4.63
C ARG A 249 -18.00 8.22 -4.96
N SER A 250 -16.94 8.97 -4.69
CA SER A 250 -15.55 8.53 -4.73
C SER A 250 -14.93 8.76 -3.36
N TYR A 251 -14.06 7.85 -2.95
CA TYR A 251 -13.28 7.93 -1.74
C TYR A 251 -11.85 8.23 -2.12
N LYS A 252 -11.24 9.18 -1.42
CA LYS A 252 -9.80 9.43 -1.51
C LYS A 252 -9.18 9.16 -0.16
N VAL A 253 -8.20 8.25 -0.16
CA VAL A 253 -7.46 7.81 1.02
C VAL A 253 -6.04 8.31 0.91
N TYR A 254 -5.51 8.79 2.04
CA TYR A 254 -4.12 9.19 2.22
C TYR A 254 -3.55 8.34 3.34
N LEU A 255 -2.37 7.78 3.17
CA LEU A 255 -1.69 6.96 4.16
C LEU A 255 -0.25 7.46 4.36
N GLU A 256 0.20 7.38 5.62
CA GLU A 256 1.61 7.37 5.98
C GLU A 256 1.95 5.94 6.43
N LEU A 257 2.93 5.33 5.76
CA LEU A 257 3.49 4.04 6.11
C LEU A 257 4.89 4.26 6.71
N THR A 258 5.20 3.54 7.78
CA THR A 258 6.48 3.66 8.50
C THR A 258 7.19 2.31 8.54
N ALA A 259 8.50 2.29 8.28
CA ALA A 259 9.40 1.15 8.51
C ALA A 259 10.61 1.56 9.37
N LYS A 260 11.02 0.70 10.32
CA LYS A 260 12.09 0.97 11.31
C LYS A 260 12.89 -0.28 11.69
#